data_AF-A0AAE9L3N8-F1
#
_entry.id   AF-A0AAE9L3N8-F1
#
_cell.length_a   1.000
_cell.length_b   1.000
_cell.length_c   1.000
_cell.angle_alpha   90.00
_cell.angle_beta   90.00
_cell.angle_gamma   90.00
#
_symmetry.space_group_name_H-M   'P 1'
#
loop_
_entity.id
_entity.type
_entity.pdbx_description
1 polymer ?
#
loop_
_entity_poly.entity_id
_entity_poly.type
_entity_poly.pdbx_seq_one_letter_code
_entity_poly.pdbx_strand_id
1 'polypeptide(L)'
;MDRKDCSQRWGRKGLDAIADQIIAHVEAMKGTQQWKDGFEPAPATYLNGERWNDGVPADPPKAAAGSAAGSQASDWWQTAPGVEAKGSELSVQRKAGEEFWRYKVRVFKKAGEGKWRDELLADMLRTKNTAYTAVFEFFNGHPPTEGQA
;
A
#
# COMPACT_ATOMS: atom_id res chain seq x y z
N MET A 1 -11.44 -17.04 -31.40
CA MET A 1 -11.29 -15.77 -32.15
C MET A 1 -10.34 -16.00 -33.30
N ASP A 2 -10.67 -15.43 -34.47
CA ASP A 2 -9.92 -15.61 -35.71
C ASP A 2 -8.65 -14.74 -35.73
N ARG A 3 -7.51 -15.31 -36.16
CA ARG A 3 -6.23 -14.59 -36.33
C ARG A 3 -6.36 -13.33 -37.19
N LYS A 4 -7.31 -13.34 -38.14
CA LYS A 4 -7.56 -12.22 -39.05
C LYS A 4 -8.01 -10.95 -38.32
N ASP A 5 -8.88 -11.07 -37.32
CA ASP A 5 -9.39 -9.91 -36.55
C ASP A 5 -8.27 -9.27 -35.72
N CYS A 6 -7.43 -10.10 -35.08
CA CYS A 6 -6.26 -9.61 -34.34
C CYS A 6 -5.24 -8.92 -35.26
N SER A 7 -4.94 -9.50 -36.43
CA SER A 7 -3.99 -8.88 -37.38
C SER A 7 -4.47 -7.54 -37.92
N GLN A 8 -5.77 -7.38 -38.18
CA GLN A 8 -6.33 -6.10 -38.62
C GLN A 8 -6.24 -5.02 -37.53
N ARG A 9 -6.53 -5.39 -36.27
CA ARG A 9 -6.41 -4.46 -35.13
C ARG A 9 -4.95 -4.07 -34.87
N TRP A 10 -4.04 -5.02 -35.02
CA TRP A 10 -2.59 -4.80 -34.91
C TRP A 10 -2.09 -3.76 -35.92
N GLY A 11 -2.44 -3.95 -37.20
CA GLY A 11 -2.08 -3.01 -38.26
C GLY A 11 -2.73 -1.64 -38.09
N ARG A 12 -4.01 -1.58 -37.69
CA ARG A 12 -4.74 -0.32 -37.46
C ARG A 12 -4.15 0.54 -36.35
N LYS A 13 -3.62 -0.10 -35.29
CA LYS A 13 -3.00 0.60 -34.16
C LYS A 13 -1.50 0.83 -34.34
N GLY A 14 -0.90 0.38 -35.44
CA GLY A 14 0.53 0.54 -35.68
C GLY A 14 1.40 -0.17 -34.64
N LEU A 15 0.91 -1.30 -34.10
CA LEU A 15 1.56 -2.00 -32.99
C LEU A 15 2.87 -2.68 -33.37
N ASP A 16 3.19 -2.76 -34.66
CA ASP A 16 4.47 -3.24 -35.18
C ASP A 16 5.66 -2.49 -34.57
N ALA A 17 5.53 -1.17 -34.39
CA ALA A 17 6.60 -0.34 -33.83
C ALA A 17 6.89 -0.63 -32.34
N ILE A 18 5.95 -1.27 -31.65
CA ILE A 18 6.06 -1.65 -30.24
C ILE A 18 5.90 -3.16 -30.06
N ALA A 19 6.09 -3.94 -31.12
CA ALA A 19 5.91 -5.39 -31.11
C ALA A 19 6.83 -6.03 -30.07
N ASP A 20 8.11 -5.64 -30.04
CA ASP A 20 9.09 -6.11 -29.05
C ASP A 20 8.66 -5.81 -27.62
N GLN A 21 8.08 -4.63 -27.36
CA GLN A 21 7.59 -4.24 -26.04
C GLN A 21 6.40 -5.10 -25.61
N ILE A 22 5.47 -5.36 -26.53
CA ILE A 22 4.30 -6.19 -26.28
C ILE A 22 4.73 -7.63 -25.98
N ILE A 23 5.67 -8.17 -26.77
CA ILE A 23 6.22 -9.52 -26.59
C ILE A 23 6.93 -9.61 -25.23
N ALA A 24 7.83 -8.67 -24.91
CA ALA A 24 8.56 -8.66 -23.65
C ALA A 24 7.62 -8.59 -22.44
N HIS A 25 6.53 -7.81 -22.53
CA HIS A 25 5.53 -7.75 -21.48
C HIS A 25 4.78 -9.08 -21.32
N VAL A 26 4.36 -9.73 -22.41
CA VAL A 26 3.70 -11.05 -22.36
C VAL A 26 4.63 -12.11 -21.77
N GLU A 27 5.91 -12.10 -22.13
CA GLU A 27 6.91 -13.01 -21.55
C GLU A 27 7.08 -12.80 -20.04
N ALA A 28 7.12 -11.55 -19.59
CA ALA A 28 7.18 -11.23 -18.16
C ALA A 28 5.89 -11.64 -17.43
N MET A 29 4.73 -11.44 -18.04
CA MET A 29 3.43 -11.74 -17.45
C MET A 29 3.20 -13.26 -17.30
N LYS A 30 3.70 -14.08 -18.23
CA LYS A 30 3.75 -15.55 -18.12
C LYS A 30 4.46 -16.04 -16.86
N GLY A 31 5.37 -15.24 -16.30
CA GLY A 31 6.07 -15.55 -15.05
C GLY A 31 5.22 -15.39 -13.78
N THR A 32 4.17 -14.57 -13.83
CA THR A 32 3.37 -14.15 -12.66
C THR A 32 2.44 -15.25 -12.15
N GLN A 33 2.11 -15.23 -10.85
CA GLN A 33 1.11 -16.16 -10.30
C GLN A 33 -0.27 -15.95 -10.92
N GLN A 34 -0.63 -14.70 -11.27
CA GLN A 34 -1.93 -14.40 -11.90
C GLN A 34 -2.14 -15.15 -13.21
N TRP A 35 -1.09 -15.26 -14.05
CA TRP A 35 -1.16 -16.06 -15.27
C TRP A 35 -1.24 -17.56 -14.97
N LYS A 36 -0.47 -18.03 -13.99
CA LYS A 36 -0.44 -19.45 -13.57
C LYS A 36 -1.74 -19.91 -12.91
N ASP A 37 -2.47 -18.99 -12.26
CA ASP A 37 -3.76 -19.24 -11.60
C ASP A 37 -4.94 -19.28 -12.59
N GLY A 38 -4.66 -19.13 -13.89
CA GLY A 38 -5.63 -19.30 -14.97
C GLY A 38 -6.28 -18.01 -15.48
N PHE A 39 -5.76 -16.84 -15.10
CA PHE A 39 -6.19 -15.58 -15.71
C PHE A 39 -5.45 -15.35 -17.03
N GLU A 40 -5.89 -16.05 -18.08
CA GLU A 40 -5.44 -15.81 -19.46
C GLU A 40 -6.38 -14.79 -20.13
N PRO A 41 -5.96 -13.51 -20.29
CA PRO A 41 -6.81 -12.55 -20.97
C PRO A 41 -6.91 -12.93 -22.46
N ALA A 42 -8.13 -12.94 -22.99
CA ALA A 42 -8.34 -13.09 -24.42
C ALA A 42 -7.50 -12.04 -25.19
N PRO A 43 -6.83 -12.41 -26.30
CA PRO A 43 -5.90 -11.52 -27.00
C PRO A 43 -6.55 -10.20 -27.46
N ALA A 44 -7.85 -10.22 -27.77
CA ALA A 44 -8.59 -8.99 -28.10
C ALA A 44 -8.74 -8.04 -26.90
N THR A 45 -8.95 -8.56 -25.68
CA THR A 45 -9.01 -7.75 -24.45
C THR A 45 -7.65 -7.15 -24.14
N TYR A 46 -6.59 -7.93 -24.34
CA TYR A 46 -5.23 -7.50 -24.13
C TYR A 46 -4.83 -6.35 -25.07
N LEU A 47 -5.15 -6.49 -26.37
CA LEU A 47 -4.88 -5.47 -27.38
C LEU A 47 -5.75 -4.22 -27.24
N ASN A 48 -7.02 -4.38 -26.87
CA ASN A 48 -7.95 -3.25 -26.72
C ASN A 48 -7.63 -2.40 -25.48
N GLY A 49 -7.22 -3.03 -24.38
CA GLY A 49 -6.88 -2.35 -23.14
C GLY A 49 -5.45 -1.81 -23.08
N GLU A 50 -4.66 -1.98 -24.14
CA GLU A 50 -3.25 -1.53 -24.21
C GLU A 50 -2.46 -2.00 -22.99
N ARG A 51 -2.72 -3.25 -22.57
CA ARG A 51 -2.36 -3.74 -21.23
C ARG A 51 -0.87 -3.90 -21.02
N TRP A 52 -0.07 -3.87 -22.10
CA TRP A 52 1.38 -3.73 -21.99
C TRP A 52 1.80 -2.45 -21.26
N ASN A 53 0.93 -1.43 -21.23
CA ASN A 53 1.12 -0.15 -20.55
C ASN A 53 0.64 -0.15 -19.08
N ASP A 54 -0.11 -1.18 -18.64
CA ASP A 54 -0.55 -1.33 -17.23
C ASP A 54 0.63 -1.66 -16.29
N GLY A 55 1.78 -2.06 -16.84
CA GLY A 55 2.93 -2.59 -16.10
C GLY A 55 2.76 -4.08 -15.76
N VAL A 56 3.87 -4.79 -15.57
CA VAL A 56 3.81 -6.21 -15.13
C VAL A 56 3.50 -6.17 -13.64
N PRO A 57 2.44 -6.86 -13.15
CA PRO A 57 2.22 -6.97 -11.73
C PRO A 57 3.42 -7.70 -11.13
N ALA A 58 4.29 -6.96 -10.45
CA ALA A 58 5.35 -7.52 -9.64
C ALA A 58 4.66 -8.35 -8.56
N ASP A 59 4.83 -9.67 -8.64
CA ASP A 59 4.20 -10.63 -7.73
C ASP A 59 4.44 -10.17 -6.28
N PRO A 60 3.41 -9.68 -5.57
CA PRO A 60 3.60 -9.24 -4.20
C PRO A 60 3.66 -10.49 -3.31
N PRO A 61 4.61 -10.58 -2.36
CA PRO A 61 4.47 -11.58 -1.30
C PRO A 61 3.14 -11.35 -0.60
N LYS A 62 2.29 -12.37 -0.65
CA LYS A 62 0.92 -12.46 -0.18
C LYS A 62 0.71 -11.80 1.20
N ALA A 63 0.05 -10.64 1.23
CA ALA A 63 -0.75 -10.18 2.37
C ALA A 63 -1.85 -9.17 1.94
N ALA A 64 -3.09 -9.61 2.16
CA ALA A 64 -4.33 -8.87 2.41
C ALA A 64 -4.88 -7.84 1.40
N ALA A 65 -6.07 -8.16 0.89
CA ALA A 65 -7.04 -7.23 0.33
C ALA A 65 -7.59 -6.28 1.40
N GLY A 66 -7.66 -4.98 1.07
CA GLY A 66 -8.32 -3.92 1.84
C GLY A 66 -8.31 -2.62 1.04
N SER A 67 -9.49 -2.04 0.87
CA SER A 67 -9.92 -0.91 0.01
C SER A 67 -8.94 0.20 -0.38
N ALA A 68 -9.12 0.67 -1.62
CA ALA A 68 -8.41 1.76 -2.26
C ALA A 68 -8.73 3.16 -1.67
N ALA A 69 -7.67 3.87 -1.25
CA ALA A 69 -7.44 5.30 -1.47
C ALA A 69 -5.99 5.63 -1.05
N GLY A 70 -5.12 5.96 -2.03
CA GLY A 70 -3.81 6.57 -1.80
C GLY A 70 -2.61 5.61 -1.81
N SER A 71 -2.24 5.14 -2.99
CA SER A 71 -0.94 4.48 -3.20
C SER A 71 0.19 5.51 -3.18
N GLN A 72 0.98 5.51 -2.13
CA GLN A 72 2.41 5.29 -2.29
C GLN A 72 2.78 4.15 -1.33
N ALA A 73 4.04 3.74 -1.25
CA ALA A 73 4.49 2.70 -0.33
C ALA A 73 4.42 3.11 1.18
N SER A 74 3.43 3.91 1.62
CA SER A 74 3.73 5.24 2.17
C SER A 74 3.03 5.67 3.45
N ASP A 75 2.51 4.78 4.28
CA ASP A 75 2.10 5.15 5.65
C ASP A 75 2.82 4.26 6.65
N TRP A 76 4.12 4.51 6.85
CA TRP A 76 5.02 3.74 7.73
C TRP A 76 4.45 3.51 9.15
N TRP A 77 3.51 4.32 9.59
CA TRP A 77 2.87 4.26 10.90
C TRP A 77 1.70 3.27 11.02
N GLN A 78 1.21 2.73 9.90
CA GLN A 78 0.10 1.78 9.88
C GLN A 78 0.56 0.34 10.15
N THR A 79 1.81 0.01 9.83
CA THR A 79 2.36 -1.34 10.01
C THR A 79 3.33 -1.41 11.17
N ALA A 80 3.38 -2.56 11.85
CA ALA A 80 4.37 -2.80 12.89
C ALA A 80 5.81 -2.65 12.39
N PRO A 81 6.23 -3.31 11.28
CA PRO A 81 7.59 -3.15 10.75
C PRO A 81 7.92 -1.72 10.33
N GLY A 82 6.96 -0.95 9.81
CA GLY A 82 7.20 0.46 9.44
C GLY A 82 7.46 1.35 10.66
N VAL A 83 6.72 1.15 11.76
CA VAL A 83 6.96 1.86 13.03
C VAL A 83 8.29 1.41 13.65
N GLU A 84 8.67 0.15 13.52
CA GLU A 84 9.96 -0.36 14.00
C GLU A 84 11.14 0.23 13.21
N ALA A 85 11.02 0.33 11.89
CA ALA A 85 11.99 1.00 11.02
C ALA A 85 12.12 2.49 11.39
N LYS A 86 10.99 3.19 11.55
CA LYS A 86 11.00 4.61 11.92
C LYS A 86 11.51 4.84 13.34
N GLY A 87 11.15 3.98 14.29
CA GLY A 87 11.67 4.05 15.65
C GLY A 87 13.18 3.84 15.68
N SER A 88 13.70 2.91 14.89
CA SER A 88 15.14 2.71 14.73
C SER A 88 15.85 3.94 14.16
N GLU A 89 15.27 4.57 13.13
CA GLU A 89 15.76 5.85 12.58
C GLU A 89 15.79 6.97 13.64
N LEU A 90 14.79 7.00 14.52
CA LEU A 90 14.65 8.01 15.58
C LEU A 90 15.34 7.64 16.90
N SER A 91 16.13 6.55 16.93
CA SER A 91 16.77 6.01 18.15
C SER A 91 15.78 5.65 19.28
N VAL A 92 14.56 5.27 18.92
CA VAL A 92 13.52 4.76 19.82
C VAL A 92 13.40 3.25 19.62
N GLN A 93 13.86 2.47 20.60
CA GLN A 93 13.74 1.01 20.57
C GLN A 93 12.56 0.52 21.42
N ARG A 94 11.95 -0.59 20.99
CA ARG A 94 10.91 -1.29 21.75
C ARG A 94 11.54 -1.97 22.97
N LYS A 95 10.92 -1.82 24.13
CA LYS A 95 11.39 -2.49 25.36
C LYS A 95 10.80 -3.91 25.44
N ALA A 96 11.53 -4.84 26.06
CA ALA A 96 11.03 -6.19 26.30
C ALA A 96 9.80 -6.15 27.22
N GLY A 97 8.71 -6.81 26.82
CA GLY A 97 7.43 -6.81 27.55
C GLY A 97 6.60 -5.53 27.43
N GLU A 98 7.03 -4.54 26.63
CA GLU A 98 6.23 -3.35 26.36
C GLU A 98 5.15 -3.63 25.31
N GLU A 99 3.94 -3.13 25.57
CA GLU A 99 2.86 -3.15 24.60
C GLU A 99 3.20 -2.31 23.37
N PHE A 100 2.91 -2.85 22.18
CA PHE A 100 3.28 -2.22 20.92
C PHE A 100 2.71 -0.80 20.75
N TRP A 101 1.51 -0.52 21.27
CA TRP A 101 0.92 0.82 21.19
C TRP A 101 1.69 1.87 22.03
N ARG A 102 2.24 1.49 23.19
CA ARG A 102 3.10 2.38 24.00
C ARG A 102 4.38 2.72 23.25
N TYR A 103 4.95 1.73 22.57
CA TYR A 103 6.06 1.94 21.67
C TYR A 103 5.70 2.90 20.52
N LYS A 104 4.55 2.71 19.85
CA LYS A 104 4.05 3.64 18.81
C LYS A 104 3.97 5.08 19.32
N VAL A 105 3.40 5.31 20.51
CA VAL A 105 3.29 6.65 21.11
C VAL A 105 4.66 7.33 21.23
N ARG A 106 5.69 6.59 21.66
CA ARG A 106 7.06 7.12 21.78
C ARG A 106 7.68 7.44 20.42
N VAL A 107 7.50 6.56 19.43
CA VAL A 107 7.98 6.79 18.05
C VAL A 107 7.28 8.01 17.45
N PHE A 108 5.96 8.13 17.62
CA PHE A 108 5.17 9.22 17.04
C PHE A 108 5.48 10.57 17.66
N LYS A 109 5.74 10.63 18.97
CA LYS A 109 6.21 11.87 19.62
C LYS A 109 7.56 12.31 19.06
N LYS A 110 8.48 11.37 18.86
CA LYS A 110 9.82 11.65 18.33
C LYS A 110 9.78 12.01 16.84
N ALA A 111 8.83 11.46 16.09
CA ALA A 111 8.59 11.79 14.69
C ALA A 111 8.00 13.19 14.48
N GLY A 112 7.40 13.79 15.52
CA GLY A 112 6.81 15.13 15.46
C GLY A 112 5.32 15.12 15.18
N GLU A 113 4.77 16.27 14.77
CA GLU A 113 3.37 16.41 14.36
C GLU A 113 3.14 15.79 12.98
N GLY A 114 2.02 15.10 12.82
CA GLY A 114 1.67 14.45 11.56
C GLY A 114 0.46 13.53 11.71
N LYS A 115 -0.11 13.15 10.57
CA LYS A 115 -1.34 12.35 10.46
C LYS A 115 -1.34 11.08 11.32
N TRP A 116 -0.17 10.48 11.56
CA TRP A 116 -0.01 9.31 12.41
C TRP A 116 -0.42 9.53 13.87
N ARG A 117 -0.28 10.75 14.42
CA ARG A 117 -0.73 11.09 15.78
C ARG A 117 -2.24 11.25 15.82
N ASP A 118 -2.81 11.96 14.85
CA ASP A 118 -4.26 12.15 14.73
C ASP A 118 -4.99 10.82 14.58
N GLU A 119 -4.50 9.93 13.71
CA GLU A 119 -5.09 8.60 13.50
C GLU A 119 -4.98 7.71 14.74
N LEU A 120 -3.88 7.80 15.49
CA LEU A 120 -3.73 7.06 16.74
C LEU A 120 -4.72 7.55 17.81
N LEU A 121 -4.85 8.87 17.96
CA LEU A 121 -5.78 9.47 18.91
C LEU A 121 -7.24 9.16 18.52
N ALA A 122 -7.59 9.26 17.24
CA ALA A 122 -8.91 8.91 16.73
C ALA A 122 -9.24 7.42 16.93
N ASP A 123 -8.28 6.52 16.72
CA ASP A 123 -8.45 5.09 17.00
C ASP A 123 -8.63 4.81 18.50
N MET A 124 -7.83 5.43 19.35
CA MET A 124 -7.96 5.31 20.81
C MET A 124 -9.31 5.81 21.31
N LEU A 125 -9.77 6.94 20.78
CA LEU A 125 -11.10 7.50 21.09
C LEU A 125 -12.22 6.54 20.64
N ARG A 126 -12.14 6.06 19.39
CA ARG A 126 -13.11 5.12 18.80
C ARG A 126 -13.20 3.81 19.58
N THR A 127 -12.06 3.29 20.03
CA THR A 127 -11.96 2.06 20.80
C THR A 127 -12.18 2.28 22.30
N LYS A 128 -12.45 3.52 22.73
CA LYS A 128 -12.60 3.93 24.12
C LYS A 128 -11.43 3.47 24.99
N ASN A 129 -10.23 3.57 24.43
CA ASN A 129 -9.01 3.21 25.12
C ASN A 129 -8.80 4.17 26.30
N THR A 130 -8.73 3.61 27.51
CA THR A 130 -8.56 4.37 28.75
C THR A 130 -7.26 5.20 28.78
N ALA A 131 -6.29 4.90 27.93
CA ALA A 131 -5.06 5.66 27.80
C ALA A 131 -5.17 6.92 26.92
N TYR A 132 -6.31 7.19 26.25
CA TYR A 132 -6.48 8.31 25.33
C TYR A 132 -6.05 9.64 25.93
N THR A 133 -6.60 10.01 27.10
CA THR A 133 -6.31 11.28 27.77
C THR A 133 -4.81 11.42 28.05
N ALA A 134 -4.19 10.39 28.62
CA ALA A 134 -2.76 10.39 28.94
C ALA A 134 -1.87 10.49 27.68
N VAL A 135 -2.27 9.85 26.57
CA VAL A 135 -1.54 9.92 25.29
C VAL A 135 -1.72 11.29 24.63
N PHE A 136 -2.92 11.86 24.68
CA PHE A 136 -3.20 13.20 24.19
C PHE A 136 -2.37 14.24 24.95
N GLU A 137 -2.37 14.19 26.28
CA GLU A 137 -1.54 15.05 27.13
C GLU A 137 -0.05 14.89 26.84
N PHE A 138 0.40 13.65 26.64
CA PHE A 138 1.79 13.38 26.32
C PHE A 138 2.24 14.00 24.99
N PHE A 139 1.32 14.10 24.03
CA PHE A 139 1.53 14.71 22.73
C PHE A 139 1.41 16.23 22.76
N ASN A 140 0.37 16.78 23.39
CA ASN A 140 -0.01 18.19 23.28
C ASN A 140 0.42 19.03 24.49
N GLY A 141 0.84 18.40 25.59
CA GLY A 141 1.22 19.08 26.84
C GLY A 141 0.04 19.61 27.66
N HIS A 142 -1.19 19.40 27.19
CA HIS A 142 -2.44 19.77 27.87
C HIS A 142 -3.50 18.67 27.68
N PRO A 143 -4.49 18.56 28.58
CA PRO A 143 -5.59 17.62 28.42
C PRO A 143 -6.47 17.96 27.21
N PRO A 144 -7.15 16.98 26.60
CA PRO A 144 -8.08 17.24 25.50
C PRO A 144 -9.16 18.23 25.97
N THR A 145 -9.53 19.17 25.11
CA THR A 145 -10.59 20.12 25.46
C THR A 145 -11.93 19.39 25.54
N GLU A 146 -12.81 19.89 26.42
CA GLU A 146 -14.17 19.36 26.61
C GLU A 146 -14.89 19.30 25.25
N GLY A 147 -15.27 18.09 24.82
CA GLY A 147 -15.86 17.82 23.50
C GLY A 147 -14.98 17.05 22.51
N GLN A 148 -13.70 16.80 22.84
CA GLN A 148 -12.79 15.95 22.03
C GLN A 148 -12.55 14.54 22.61
N ALA A 149 -13.22 14.19 23.72
CA ALA A 149 -13.06 12.92 24.45
C ALA A 149 -14.36 12.10 24.48
#